data_AF-D2QM22-F1
#
_entry.id   AF-D2QM22-F1
#
_cell.length_a   1.000
_cell.length_b   1.000
_cell.length_c   1.000
_cell.angle_alpha   90.00
_cell.angle_beta   90.00
_cell.angle_gamma   90.00
#
_symmetry.space_group_name_H-M   'P 1'
#
loop_
_entity.id
_entity.type
_entity.pdbx_description
1 polymer ?
#
loop_
_entity_poly.entity_id
_entity_poly.type
_entity_poly.pdbx_seq_one_letter_code
_entity_poly.pdbx_strand_id
1 'polypeptide(L)'
;MMLEPIRFGMDEDSNSQFFLETDEQGNWFLTIPMPISGIGADVIHKLTETDKLECHYFGKDYITKQIKQMQASPKQFKIVSWR
;
A
#
# COMPACT_ATOMS: atom_id res chain seq x y z
N MET A 1 1.75 2.86 21.73
CA MET A 1 1.94 4.22 21.17
C MET A 1 1.17 4.27 19.85
N MET A 2 0.30 5.27 19.63
CA MET A 2 -0.43 5.41 18.37
C MET A 2 0.54 5.91 17.30
N LEU A 3 0.75 5.13 16.23
CA LEU A 3 1.64 5.46 15.12
C LEU A 3 0.88 6.24 14.05
N GLU A 4 1.44 7.36 13.60
CA GLU A 4 0.83 8.23 12.60
C GLU A 4 1.00 7.63 11.20
N PRO A 5 -0.07 7.59 10.38
CA PRO A 5 0.03 7.11 9.00
C PRO A 5 0.94 8.04 8.20
N ILE A 6 1.99 7.51 7.59
CA ILE A 6 2.78 8.29 6.63
C ILE A 6 1.93 8.47 5.38
N ARG A 7 1.32 9.65 5.25
CA ARG A 7 0.56 10.05 4.06
C ARG A 7 1.54 10.49 2.99
N PHE A 8 1.81 9.60 2.04
CA PHE A 8 2.39 10.02 0.77
C PHE A 8 1.24 10.51 -0.12
N GLY A 9 1.11 11.81 -0.26
CA GLY A 9 0.23 12.38 -1.29
C GLY A 9 0.84 12.09 -2.66
N MET A 10 0.20 11.24 -3.45
CA MET A 10 0.24 11.44 -4.90
C MET A 10 -0.57 12.70 -5.21
N ASP A 11 -0.14 13.45 -6.23
CA ASP A 11 -0.77 14.66 -6.76
C ASP A 11 -2.28 14.75 -6.51
N GLU A 12 -2.77 15.95 -6.18
CA GLU A 12 -4.15 16.34 -5.79
C GLU A 12 -5.30 15.78 -6.64
N ASP A 13 -5.02 15.11 -7.76
CA ASP A 13 -5.96 14.63 -8.77
C ASP A 13 -6.23 13.11 -8.73
N SER A 14 -5.51 12.32 -7.93
CA SER A 14 -5.74 10.88 -7.81
C SER A 14 -6.15 10.49 -6.39
N ASN A 15 -7.44 10.25 -6.20
CA ASN A 15 -8.14 9.82 -4.97
C ASN A 15 -7.64 8.51 -4.32
N SER A 16 -6.46 7.99 -4.69
CA SER A 16 -5.87 6.78 -4.13
C SER A 16 -4.91 7.13 -2.99
N GLN A 17 -5.45 7.52 -1.83
CA GLN A 17 -4.65 7.66 -0.61
C GLN A 17 -4.22 6.27 -0.12
N PHE A 18 -2.93 5.97 -0.16
CA PHE A 18 -2.38 4.76 0.45
C PHE A 18 -1.86 5.05 1.86
N PHE A 19 -1.80 4.03 2.69
CA PHE A 19 -1.40 4.14 4.08
C PHE A 19 -0.22 3.21 4.35
N LEU A 20 0.78 3.75 5.03
CA LEU A 20 1.91 2.97 5.52
C LEU A 20 1.79 2.82 7.02
N GLU A 21 1.75 1.58 7.48
CA GLU A 21 1.54 1.19 8.86
C GLU A 21 2.71 0.34 9.34
N THR A 22 3.03 0.40 10.63
CA THR A 22 4.04 -0.47 11.25
C THR A 22 3.43 -1.13 12.46
N ASP A 23 3.61 -2.44 12.64
CA ASP A 23 3.15 -3.14 13.85
C ASP A 23 4.14 -2.98 15.02
N GLU A 24 3.74 -3.46 16.20
CA GLU A 24 4.59 -3.45 17.40
C GLU A 24 5.86 -4.31 17.28
N GLN A 25 5.95 -5.15 16.25
CA GLN A 25 7.11 -5.99 15.94
C GLN A 25 8.05 -5.33 14.92
N GLY A 26 7.72 -4.14 14.40
CA GLY A 26 8.50 -3.44 13.39
C GLY A 26 8.31 -3.95 11.95
N ASN A 27 7.27 -4.74 11.69
CA ASN A 27 6.85 -5.09 10.34
C ASN A 27 6.12 -3.91 9.70
N TRP A 28 6.45 -3.61 8.45
CA TRP A 28 5.80 -2.52 7.71
C TRP A 28 4.73 -3.09 6.79
N PHE A 29 3.61 -2.39 6.70
CA PHE A 29 2.45 -2.76 5.93
C PHE A 29 2.04 -1.58 5.06
N LEU A 30 1.75 -1.87 3.81
CA LEU A 30 1.26 -0.91 2.85
C LEU A 30 -0.19 -1.25 2.51
N THR A 31 -1.10 -0.35 2.90
CA THR A 31 -2.53 -0.44 2.62
C THR A 31 -2.87 0.42 1.42
N ILE A 32 -3.37 -0.21 0.36
CA ILE A 32 -3.74 0.44 -0.90
C ILE A 32 -5.26 0.27 -1.09
N PRO A 33 -6.05 1.37 -1.06
CA PRO A 33 -7.45 1.31 -1.44
C PRO A 33 -7.52 1.22 -2.96
N MET A 34 -8.08 0.13 -3.47
CA MET A 34 -8.25 -0.11 -4.88
C MET A 34 -9.68 -0.51 -5.22
N PRO A 35 -10.26 0.04 -6.29
CA PRO A 35 -11.49 -0.50 -6.86
C PRO A 35 -11.16 -1.80 -7.62
N ILE A 36 -11.36 -2.95 -6.99
CA ILE A 36 -11.30 -4.24 -7.67
C ILE A 36 -12.65 -4.46 -8.34
N SER A 37 -12.71 -4.39 -9.67
CA SER A 37 -13.94 -4.64 -10.45
C SER A 37 -15.14 -3.77 -10.03
N GLY A 38 -14.89 -2.52 -9.60
CA GLY A 38 -15.94 -1.59 -9.17
C GLY A 38 -16.35 -1.70 -7.70
N ILE A 39 -15.76 -2.62 -6.94
CA ILE A 39 -15.92 -2.73 -5.48
C ILE A 39 -14.66 -2.12 -4.84
N GLY A 40 -14.82 -1.20 -3.88
CA GLY A 40 -13.69 -0.68 -3.13
C GLY A 40 -13.09 -1.82 -2.30
N ALA A 41 -11.78 -2.03 -2.36
CA ALA A 41 -11.12 -3.01 -1.53
C ALA A 41 -9.85 -2.41 -0.95
N ASP A 42 -9.63 -2.62 0.35
CA ASP A 42 -8.34 -2.31 0.94
C ASP A 42 -7.47 -3.54 0.87
N VAL A 43 -6.28 -3.32 0.34
CA VAL A 43 -5.32 -4.37 0.13
C VAL A 43 -4.09 -4.06 0.93
N ILE A 44 -3.65 -5.01 1.74
CA ILE A 44 -2.44 -4.90 2.53
C ILE A 44 -1.33 -5.74 1.88
N HIS A 45 -0.20 -5.08 1.64
CA HIS A 45 1.07 -5.70 1.30
C HIS A 45 2.02 -5.62 2.50
N LYS A 46 2.62 -6.75 2.88
CA LYS A 46 3.64 -6.77 3.93
C LYS A 46 5.00 -6.46 3.30
N LEU A 47 5.63 -5.36 3.70
CA LEU A 47 6.91 -4.95 3.16
C LEU A 47 8.06 -5.77 3.76
N THR A 48 8.87 -6.34 2.87
CA THR A 48 10.20 -6.89 3.20
C THR A 48 11.22 -5.78 3.45
N GLU A 49 12.44 -6.12 3.89
CA GLU A 49 13.51 -5.11 4.03
C GLU A 49 13.85 -4.41 2.71
N THR A 50 13.86 -5.16 1.60
CA THR A 50 14.06 -4.59 0.26
C THR A 50 12.94 -3.63 -0.10
N ASP A 51 11.69 -3.99 0.20
CA ASP A 51 10.54 -3.12 -0.04
C ASP A 51 10.59 -1.84 0.78
N LYS A 52 11.06 -1.91 2.04
CA LYS A 52 11.27 -0.73 2.88
C LYS A 52 12.27 0.24 2.25
N LEU A 53 13.38 -0.28 1.72
CA LEU A 53 14.39 0.52 1.02
C LEU A 53 13.82 1.12 -0.27
N GLU A 54 13.16 0.30 -1.11
CA GLU A 54 12.56 0.80 -2.35
C GLU A 54 11.48 1.85 -2.07
N CYS A 55 10.63 1.64 -1.06
CA CYS A 55 9.63 2.61 -0.64
C CYS A 55 10.26 3.91 -0.10
N HIS A 56 11.41 3.84 0.58
CA HIS A 56 12.12 5.01 1.07
C HIS A 56 12.75 5.85 -0.06
N TYR A 57 13.38 5.18 -1.03
CA TYR A 57 14.07 5.87 -2.14
C TYR A 57 13.14 6.27 -3.29
N PHE A 58 12.13 5.45 -3.59
CA PHE A 58 11.30 5.58 -4.78
C PHE A 58 9.82 5.82 -4.47
N GLY A 59 9.40 5.83 -3.19
CA GLY A 59 8.06 6.20 -2.71
C GLY A 59 6.95 5.95 -3.71
N LYS A 60 6.57 6.98 -4.46
CA LYS A 60 5.54 6.97 -5.51
C LYS A 60 5.69 5.84 -6.54
N ASP A 61 6.87 5.69 -7.15
CA ASP A 61 7.12 4.68 -8.20
C ASP A 61 6.99 3.26 -7.68
N TYR A 62 7.48 3.03 -6.44
CA TYR A 62 7.33 1.74 -5.77
C TYR A 62 5.85 1.39 -5.59
N ILE A 63 5.04 2.32 -5.10
CA ILE A 63 3.60 2.11 -4.89
C ILE A 63 2.88 1.83 -6.22
N THR A 64 3.16 2.61 -7.27
CA THR A 64 2.59 2.37 -8.60
C THR A 64 2.96 1.00 -9.15
N LYS A 65 4.21 0.56 -8.93
CA LYS A 65 4.67 -0.79 -9.31
C LYS A 65 3.91 -1.86 -8.54
N GLN A 66 3.69 -1.69 -7.24
CA GLN A 66 2.92 -2.63 -6.42
C GLN A 66 1.46 -2.72 -6.87
N ILE A 67 0.81 -1.58 -7.18
CA ILE A 67 -0.55 -1.54 -7.75
C ILE A 67 -0.62 -2.36 -9.04
N LYS A 68 0.30 -2.13 -9.98
CA LYS A 68 0.35 -2.87 -11.25
C LYS A 68 0.60 -4.36 -11.04
N GLN A 69 1.50 -4.71 -10.11
CA GLN A 69 1.77 -6.10 -9.76
C GLN A 69 0.55 -6.79 -9.17
N MET A 70 -0.20 -6.11 -8.30
CA MET A 70 -1.44 -6.66 -7.76
C MET A 70 -2.49 -6.87 -8.86
N GLN A 71 -2.69 -5.89 -9.74
CA GLN A 71 -3.63 -6.01 -10.87
C GLN A 71 -3.28 -7.20 -11.78
N ALA A 72 -1.99 -7.46 -11.98
CA ALA A 72 -1.51 -8.61 -12.75
C ALA A 72 -1.58 -9.93 -11.96
N SER A 73 -1.31 -9.90 -10.66
CA SER A 73 -1.24 -11.08 -9.80
C SER A 73 -1.59 -10.75 -8.33
N PRO A 74 -2.88 -10.82 -7.96
CA PRO A 74 -3.34 -10.40 -6.63
C PRO A 74 -2.93 -11.37 -5.51
N LYS A 75 -2.37 -12.55 -5.83
CA LYS A 75 -2.03 -13.60 -4.86
C LYS A 75 -0.95 -13.18 -3.84
N GLN A 76 -0.14 -12.18 -4.18
CA GLN A 76 0.92 -11.66 -3.29
C GLN A 76 0.39 -10.68 -2.25
N PHE A 77 -0.87 -10.27 -2.40
CA PHE A 77 -1.49 -9.25 -1.58
C PHE A 77 -2.61 -9.84 -0.73
N LYS A 78 -2.77 -9.33 0.49
CA LYS A 78 -3.87 -9.72 1.37
C LYS A 78 -5.00 -8.71 1.26
N ILE A 79 -6.17 -9.13 0.78
CA ILE A 79 -7.38 -8.31 0.83
C ILE A 79 -7.93 -8.38 2.26
N VAL A 80 -8.07 -7.23 2.90
CA VAL A 80 -8.50 -7.15 4.32
C VAL A 80 -9.86 -6.49 4.51
N SER A 81 -10.33 -5.74 3.51
CA SER A 81 -11.64 -5.08 3.57
C SER A 81 -12.22 -4.95 2.17
N TRP A 82 -13.54 -5.09 2.09
CA TRP A 82 -14.35 -4.76 0.93
C TRP A 82 -15.28 -3.61 1.37
N ARG A 83 -15.29 -2.51 0.61
CA ARG A 83 -16.03 -1.28 0.86
C ARG A 83 -16.96 -0.98 -0.31
#